data_AF-A0A1X4HUA5-F1
#
_entry.id   AF-A0A1X4HUA5-F1
#
_cell.length_a   1.000
_cell.length_b   1.000
_cell.length_c   1.000
_cell.angle_alpha   90.00
_cell.angle_beta   90.00
_cell.angle_gamma   90.00
#
_symmetry.space_group_name_H-M   'P 1'
#
loop_
_entity.id
_entity.type
_entity.pdbx_description
1 polymer ?
#
loop_
_entity_poly.entity_id
_entity_poly.type
_entity_poly.pdbx_seq_one_letter_code
_entity_poly.pdbx_strand_id
1 'polypeptide(L)'
;MKAAPTRIHVRLIRLLIVPVAAALAVLTAGAPGAQAATDLSEIARELRESPVYVDPEARDILAESDAEALADKIEDADEPVFVAVLPAGYPTQNLFQDLRTETGVTGLYGIRLGDEFDARADSSVLSRQGVRNLVQSVQGTGDAKAQLNDFVDNALRSTGGSAPNSWSGGG
;
A
#
# COMPACT_ATOMS: atom_id res chain seq x y z
N MET A 1 -25.70 70.46 4.88
CA MET A 1 -26.95 69.70 5.00
C MET A 1 -26.94 68.59 3.94
N LYS A 2 -27.13 67.33 4.37
CA LYS A 2 -27.93 66.26 3.72
C LYS A 2 -27.53 65.68 2.33
N ALA A 3 -27.30 64.35 2.38
CA ALA A 3 -27.71 63.28 1.46
C ALA A 3 -26.80 62.79 0.29
N ALA A 4 -26.49 61.49 0.34
CA ALA A 4 -26.25 60.54 -0.77
C ALA A 4 -27.61 60.06 -1.38
N PRO A 5 -27.75 59.15 -2.39
CA PRO A 5 -26.82 58.20 -3.08
C PRO A 5 -26.95 58.24 -4.64
N THR A 6 -26.35 57.41 -5.53
CA THR A 6 -26.64 55.98 -5.81
C THR A 6 -25.78 55.43 -6.99
N ARG A 7 -25.20 54.23 -6.81
CA ARG A 7 -24.87 53.04 -7.68
C ARG A 7 -24.52 53.23 -9.18
N ILE A 8 -23.57 52.48 -9.75
CA ILE A 8 -23.82 51.16 -10.41
C ILE A 8 -22.51 50.39 -10.80
N HIS A 9 -22.50 49.10 -10.42
CA HIS A 9 -21.88 47.86 -11.00
C HIS A 9 -20.38 47.71 -11.36
N VAL A 10 -19.57 47.35 -10.35
CA VAL A 10 -18.81 46.07 -10.14
C VAL A 10 -19.00 45.00 -11.25
N ARG A 11 -18.02 44.27 -11.83
CA ARG A 11 -16.57 44.06 -11.64
C ARG A 11 -16.00 43.40 -12.92
N LEU A 12 -14.78 43.77 -13.32
CA LEU A 12 -13.94 43.05 -14.30
C LEU A 12 -13.42 41.73 -13.71
N ILE A 13 -13.49 40.64 -14.47
CA ILE A 13 -12.87 39.34 -14.16
C ILE A 13 -11.46 39.28 -14.78
N ARG A 14 -10.46 39.07 -13.92
CA ARG A 14 -9.02 38.83 -14.16
C ARG A 14 -8.79 37.31 -14.30
N LEU A 15 -8.04 36.79 -15.29
CA LEU A 15 -6.57 36.74 -15.48
C LEU A 15 -5.92 35.43 -14.96
N LEU A 16 -4.98 34.93 -15.78
CA LEU A 16 -3.75 34.15 -15.47
C LEU A 16 -3.74 32.61 -15.47
N ILE A 17 -2.97 32.11 -16.45
CA ILE A 17 -2.19 30.86 -16.48
C ILE A 17 -1.07 30.93 -15.42
N VAL A 18 -0.87 29.88 -14.63
CA VAL A 18 0.33 29.68 -13.80
C VAL A 18 0.72 28.19 -13.85
N PRO A 19 1.96 27.82 -14.21
CA PRO A 19 2.50 26.51 -13.89
C PRO A 19 3.11 26.56 -12.48
N VAL A 20 2.65 25.71 -11.56
CA VAL A 20 3.24 25.62 -10.23
C VAL A 20 4.12 24.38 -10.16
N ALA A 21 5.42 24.59 -10.34
CA ALA A 21 6.43 23.71 -9.77
C ALA A 21 6.48 24.00 -8.26
N ALA A 22 6.28 22.97 -7.43
CA ALA A 22 6.57 23.04 -6.01
C ALA A 22 7.39 21.80 -5.64
N ALA A 23 8.71 21.97 -5.60
CA ALA A 23 9.60 21.09 -4.88
C ALA A 23 9.33 21.24 -3.38
N LEU A 24 8.89 20.16 -2.72
CA LEU A 24 8.88 20.09 -1.27
C LEU A 24 10.11 19.30 -0.82
N ALA A 25 11.17 20.03 -0.49
CA ALA A 25 12.24 19.51 0.35
C ALA A 25 11.75 19.56 1.81
N VAL A 26 11.31 18.42 2.35
CA VAL A 26 10.99 18.29 3.77
C VAL A 26 12.21 17.73 4.49
N LEU A 27 13.01 18.64 5.06
CA LEU A 27 14.01 18.31 6.08
C LEU A 27 13.29 18.20 7.43
N THR A 28 12.92 16.99 7.84
CA THR A 28 12.47 16.73 9.21
C THR A 28 13.35 15.67 9.83
N ALA A 29 14.28 16.10 10.68
CA ALA A 29 14.86 15.25 11.71
C ALA A 29 13.76 15.01 12.77
N GLY A 30 12.77 14.19 12.42
CA GLY A 30 11.77 13.68 13.33
C GLY A 30 12.34 12.50 14.11
N ALA A 31 11.85 12.27 15.33
CA ALA A 31 12.12 11.01 16.00
C ALA A 31 11.79 9.84 15.04
N PRO A 32 12.62 8.79 14.93
CA PRO A 32 12.50 7.74 13.92
C PRO A 32 11.09 7.16 13.77
N GLY A 33 10.30 7.15 14.86
CA GLY A 33 8.94 6.61 14.86
C GLY A 33 7.86 7.47 14.20
N ALA A 34 8.01 8.80 14.14
CA ALA A 34 6.97 9.66 13.53
C ALA A 34 7.04 9.66 12.00
N GLN A 35 8.26 9.53 11.45
CA GLN A 35 8.46 9.36 10.01
C GLN A 35 7.97 7.98 9.59
N ALA A 36 8.41 6.92 10.26
CA ALA A 36 7.97 5.55 9.97
C ALA A 36 6.44 5.36 10.03
N ALA A 37 5.74 6.05 10.93
CA ALA A 37 4.27 6.03 10.98
C ALA A 37 3.64 6.74 9.77
N THR A 38 4.22 7.86 9.34
CA THR A 38 3.77 8.59 8.13
C THR A 38 4.03 7.76 6.88
N ASP A 39 5.21 7.11 6.81
CA ASP A 39 5.60 6.20 5.74
C ASP A 39 4.64 5.01 5.68
N LEU A 40 4.26 4.44 6.83
CA LEU A 40 3.33 3.31 6.88
C LEU A 40 1.90 3.66 6.47
N SER A 41 1.38 4.84 6.87
CA SER A 41 0.07 5.30 6.41
C SER A 41 0.04 5.51 4.90
N GLU A 42 1.15 5.90 4.29
CA GLU A 42 1.29 6.00 2.84
C GLU A 42 1.28 4.62 2.17
N ILE A 43 2.08 3.67 2.65
CA ILE A 43 2.06 2.27 2.18
C ILE A 43 0.63 1.70 2.25
N ALA A 44 -0.06 1.94 3.37
CA ALA A 44 -1.42 1.46 3.58
C ALA A 44 -2.46 2.14 2.68
N ARG A 45 -2.22 3.39 2.24
CA ARG A 45 -3.05 4.08 1.24
C ARG A 45 -2.85 3.43 -0.12
N GLU A 46 -1.61 3.17 -0.51
CA GLU A 46 -1.31 2.54 -1.80
C GLU A 46 -1.83 1.11 -1.86
N LEU A 47 -1.71 0.34 -0.76
CA LEU A 47 -2.29 -1.00 -0.67
C LEU A 47 -3.81 -1.05 -0.80
N ARG A 48 -4.52 0.07 -0.57
CA ARG A 48 -5.96 0.16 -0.83
C ARG A 48 -6.27 0.34 -2.30
N GLU A 49 -5.35 0.94 -3.05
CA GLU A 49 -5.48 1.21 -4.48
C GLU A 49 -5.01 0.02 -5.32
N SER A 50 -3.97 -0.69 -4.87
CA SER A 50 -3.46 -1.91 -5.50
C SER A 50 -2.97 -2.92 -4.46
N PRO A 51 -3.17 -4.23 -4.62
CA PRO A 51 -2.79 -5.23 -3.60
C PRO A 51 -1.27 -5.42 -3.42
N VAL A 52 -0.44 -4.79 -4.26
CA VAL A 52 1.03 -4.92 -4.17
C VAL A 52 1.67 -3.54 -4.07
N TYR A 53 2.50 -3.34 -3.05
CA TYR A 53 3.34 -2.16 -2.87
C TYR A 53 4.82 -2.54 -2.91
N VAL A 54 5.63 -1.76 -3.63
CA VAL A 54 7.10 -1.88 -3.62
C VAL A 54 7.70 -0.54 -3.24
N ASP A 55 8.45 -0.54 -2.15
CA ASP A 55 9.16 0.65 -1.71
C ASP A 55 10.20 1.10 -2.75
N PRO A 56 10.38 2.40 -3.00
CA PRO A 56 11.40 2.91 -3.91
C PRO A 56 12.82 2.38 -3.63
N GLU A 57 13.16 2.16 -2.36
CA GLU A 57 14.45 1.59 -1.93
C GLU A 57 14.53 0.06 -2.06
N ALA A 58 13.43 -0.59 -2.43
CA ALA A 58 13.32 -2.05 -2.62
C ALA A 58 13.12 -2.46 -4.10
N ARG A 59 13.24 -1.52 -5.04
CA ARG A 59 13.06 -1.79 -6.49
C ARG A 59 14.11 -2.71 -7.09
N ASP A 60 15.25 -2.89 -6.42
CA ASP A 60 16.26 -3.89 -6.73
C ASP A 60 15.89 -5.30 -6.24
N ILE A 61 14.97 -5.41 -5.28
CA ILE A 61 14.43 -6.67 -4.76
C ILE A 61 13.34 -7.19 -5.69
N LEU A 62 12.38 -6.33 -6.07
CA LEU A 62 11.30 -6.67 -6.99
C LEU A 62 11.12 -5.54 -8.01
N ALA A 63 11.19 -5.89 -9.30
CA ALA A 63 10.95 -4.94 -10.37
C ALA A 63 9.48 -4.52 -10.42
N GLU A 64 9.21 -3.28 -10.82
CA GLU A 64 7.86 -2.70 -10.91
C GLU A 64 6.93 -3.55 -11.79
N SER A 65 7.41 -4.05 -12.93
CA SER A 65 6.64 -4.93 -13.82
C SER A 65 6.26 -6.28 -13.20
N ASP A 66 7.10 -6.80 -12.28
CA ASP A 66 6.79 -8.05 -11.58
C ASP A 66 5.78 -7.81 -10.44
N ALA A 67 5.83 -6.62 -9.84
CA ALA A 67 4.83 -6.18 -8.86
C ALA A 67 3.46 -5.98 -9.50
N GLU A 68 3.40 -5.33 -10.67
CA GLU A 68 2.17 -5.18 -11.47
C GLU A 68 1.58 -6.55 -11.82
N ALA A 69 2.40 -7.50 -12.30
CA ALA A 69 1.92 -8.85 -12.61
C ALA A 69 1.39 -9.62 -11.39
N LEU A 70 1.94 -9.37 -10.20
CA LEU A 70 1.40 -9.92 -8.95
C LEU A 70 0.09 -9.23 -8.56
N ALA A 71 -0.02 -7.92 -8.80
CA ALA A 71 -1.22 -7.16 -8.50
C ALA A 71 -2.39 -7.64 -9.35
N ASP A 72 -2.20 -7.70 -10.68
CA ASP A 72 -3.19 -8.21 -11.63
C ASP A 72 -3.68 -9.61 -11.22
N LYS A 73 -2.76 -10.50 -10.84
CA LYS A 73 -3.10 -11.86 -10.40
C LYS A 73 -4.01 -11.87 -9.15
N ILE A 74 -3.76 -10.99 -8.19
CA ILE A 74 -4.56 -10.91 -6.95
C ILE A 74 -5.93 -10.29 -7.24
N GLU A 75 -5.95 -9.21 -8.03
CA GLU A 75 -7.19 -8.52 -8.42
C GLU A 75 -8.11 -9.43 -9.22
N ASP A 76 -7.56 -10.17 -10.20
CA ASP A 76 -8.29 -11.14 -11.02
C ASP A 76 -8.90 -12.29 -10.19
N ALA A 77 -8.25 -12.65 -9.09
CA ALA A 77 -8.71 -13.71 -8.20
C ALA A 77 -9.81 -13.24 -7.23
N ASP A 78 -10.04 -11.93 -7.10
CA ASP A 78 -11.02 -11.33 -6.18
C ASP A 78 -10.83 -11.79 -4.72
N GLU A 79 -9.57 -11.93 -4.28
CA GLU A 79 -9.21 -12.38 -2.92
C GLU A 79 -8.47 -11.28 -2.13
N PRO A 80 -8.71 -11.11 -0.82
CA PRO A 80 -8.11 -10.06 -0.01
C PRO A 80 -6.68 -10.41 0.43
N VAL A 81 -5.77 -10.56 -0.55
CA VAL A 81 -4.34 -10.81 -0.37
C VAL A 81 -3.57 -9.53 -0.66
N PHE A 82 -2.60 -9.19 0.19
CA PHE A 82 -1.80 -7.97 0.08
C PHE A 82 -0.33 -8.32 0.21
N VAL A 83 0.53 -7.66 -0.58
CA VAL A 83 1.98 -7.85 -0.56
C VAL A 83 2.67 -6.49 -0.45
N ALA A 84 3.57 -6.35 0.52
CA ALA A 84 4.47 -5.19 0.61
C ALA A 84 5.94 -5.64 0.53
N VAL A 85 6.72 -4.97 -0.31
CA VAL A 85 8.17 -5.19 -0.44
C VAL A 85 8.90 -3.96 0.09
N LEU A 86 9.67 -4.15 1.16
CA LEU A 86 10.31 -3.09 1.94
C LEU A 86 11.84 -3.32 2.01
N PRO A 87 12.64 -2.25 2.12
CA PRO A 87 14.09 -2.38 2.21
C PRO A 87 14.52 -3.04 3.53
N ALA A 88 15.70 -3.65 3.53
CA ALA A 88 16.26 -4.21 4.76
C ALA A 88 16.43 -3.12 5.84
N GLY A 89 16.05 -3.44 7.08
CA GLY A 89 16.13 -2.49 8.20
C GLY A 89 14.91 -1.60 8.38
N TYR A 90 13.85 -1.74 7.56
CA TYR A 90 12.58 -1.07 7.81
C TYR A 90 12.02 -1.44 9.20
N PRO A 91 11.45 -0.48 9.96
CA PRO A 91 10.91 -0.75 11.29
C PRO A 91 9.81 -1.81 11.29
N THR A 92 10.00 -2.89 12.04
CA THR A 92 9.04 -4.01 12.10
C THR A 92 8.12 -3.99 13.32
N GLN A 93 8.34 -3.06 14.25
CA GLN A 93 7.53 -2.93 15.46
C GLN A 93 6.07 -2.68 15.07
N ASN A 94 5.17 -3.59 15.42
CA ASN A 94 3.74 -3.55 15.13
C ASN A 94 3.36 -3.47 13.63
N LEU A 95 4.32 -3.66 12.72
CA LEU A 95 4.15 -3.42 11.28
C LEU A 95 2.86 -4.01 10.70
N PHE A 96 2.61 -5.31 10.89
CA PHE A 96 1.39 -5.95 10.39
C PHE A 96 0.11 -5.41 11.03
N GLN A 97 0.15 -5.07 12.32
CA GLN A 97 -1.03 -4.56 13.03
C GLN A 97 -1.39 -3.17 12.54
N ASP A 98 -0.39 -2.31 12.40
CA ASP A 98 -0.57 -0.94 11.98
C ASP A 98 -0.95 -0.89 10.49
N LEU A 99 -0.29 -1.68 9.63
CA LEU A 99 -0.64 -1.82 8.22
C LEU A 99 -2.10 -2.26 8.04
N ARG A 100 -2.54 -3.33 8.72
CA ARG A 100 -3.93 -3.80 8.67
C ARG A 100 -4.91 -2.74 9.18
N THR A 101 -4.54 -1.96 10.20
CA THR A 101 -5.38 -0.91 10.77
C THR A 101 -5.54 0.25 9.80
N GLU A 102 -4.44 0.70 9.22
CA GLU A 102 -4.41 1.80 8.28
C GLU A 102 -5.08 1.42 6.95
N THR A 103 -4.78 0.25 6.37
CA THR A 103 -5.42 -0.25 5.15
C THR A 103 -6.92 -0.43 5.37
N GLY A 104 -7.34 -0.81 6.59
CA GLY A 104 -8.75 -0.93 6.96
C GLY A 104 -9.46 -2.14 6.30
N VAL A 105 -8.70 -3.07 5.72
CA VAL A 105 -9.21 -4.26 5.06
C VAL A 105 -8.90 -5.50 5.88
N THR A 106 -9.87 -6.40 5.99
CA THR A 106 -9.67 -7.73 6.56
C THR A 106 -9.06 -8.63 5.49
N GLY A 107 -7.85 -9.15 5.73
CA GLY A 107 -7.08 -9.80 4.67
C GLY A 107 -5.90 -10.63 5.14
N LEU A 108 -5.18 -11.20 4.17
CA LEU A 108 -3.87 -11.81 4.34
C LEU A 108 -2.81 -10.82 3.83
N TYR A 109 -1.88 -10.46 4.70
CA TYR A 109 -0.80 -9.52 4.41
C TYR A 109 0.52 -10.28 4.43
N GLY A 110 1.22 -10.31 3.29
CA GLY A 110 2.60 -10.78 3.16
C GLY A 110 3.57 -9.60 3.07
N ILE A 111 4.68 -9.66 3.80
CA ILE A 111 5.69 -8.61 3.78
C ILE A 111 7.06 -9.24 3.52
N ARG A 112 7.73 -8.75 2.48
CA ARG A 112 9.14 -9.04 2.23
C ARG A 112 9.99 -7.87 2.70
N LEU A 113 10.93 -8.14 3.60
CA LEU A 113 11.82 -7.16 4.22
C LEU A 113 13.26 -7.50 3.87
N GLY A 114 13.81 -6.87 2.83
CA GLY A 114 15.08 -7.32 2.27
C GLY A 114 15.02 -8.79 1.85
N ASP A 115 15.75 -9.64 2.56
CA ASP A 115 15.77 -11.09 2.34
C ASP A 115 14.75 -11.89 3.16
N GLU A 116 14.16 -11.26 4.18
CA GLU A 116 13.23 -11.91 5.10
C GLU A 116 11.79 -11.83 4.58
N PHE A 117 10.97 -12.82 4.93
CA PHE A 117 9.57 -12.86 4.57
C PHE A 117 8.72 -13.34 5.75
N ASP A 118 7.64 -12.62 6.04
CA ASP A 118 6.63 -13.01 7.02
C ASP A 118 5.24 -12.66 6.49
N ALA A 119 4.20 -13.29 7.04
CA ALA A 119 2.82 -12.99 6.69
C ALA A 119 1.91 -13.08 7.92
N ARG A 120 0.82 -12.30 7.90
CA ARG A 120 -0.26 -12.38 8.90
C ARG A 120 -1.60 -12.23 8.23
N ALA A 121 -2.59 -12.95 8.77
CA ALA A 121 -3.97 -12.83 8.32
C ALA A 121 -4.90 -12.54 9.49
N ASP A 122 -5.99 -11.84 9.20
CA ASP A 122 -7.17 -11.87 10.06
C ASP A 122 -7.68 -13.32 10.18
N SER A 123 -8.08 -13.73 11.39
CA SER A 123 -8.46 -15.12 11.66
C SER A 123 -9.71 -15.59 10.91
N SER A 124 -10.51 -14.66 10.39
CA SER A 124 -11.65 -14.93 9.50
C SER A 124 -11.22 -15.30 8.09
N VAL A 125 -10.02 -14.91 7.67
CA VAL A 125 -9.45 -15.20 6.34
C VAL A 125 -8.65 -16.49 6.39
N LEU A 126 -7.70 -16.56 7.33
CA LEU A 126 -6.85 -17.74 7.47
C LEU A 126 -6.46 -17.99 8.93
N SER A 127 -6.46 -19.26 9.32
CA SER A 127 -6.00 -19.64 10.66
C SER A 127 -4.51 -19.34 10.83
N ARG A 128 -4.07 -19.08 12.08
CA ARG A 128 -2.64 -18.89 12.38
C ARG A 128 -1.77 -20.07 11.92
N GLN A 129 -2.31 -21.28 11.94
CA GLN A 129 -1.59 -22.46 11.44
C GLN A 129 -1.49 -22.44 9.91
N GLY A 130 -2.57 -22.04 9.22
CA GLY A 130 -2.55 -21.86 7.75
C GLY A 130 -1.51 -20.84 7.32
N VAL A 131 -1.45 -19.68 7.99
CA VAL A 131 -0.43 -18.65 7.74
C VAL A 131 0.99 -19.21 7.95
N ARG A 132 1.23 -19.93 9.05
CA ARG A 132 2.55 -20.56 9.29
C ARG A 132 2.93 -21.54 8.19
N ASN A 133 1.98 -22.37 7.74
CA ASN A 133 2.23 -23.31 6.66
C ASN A 133 2.55 -22.58 5.33
N LEU A 134 1.85 -21.48 5.03
CA LEU A 134 2.15 -20.63 3.86
C LEU A 134 3.55 -20.06 3.92
N VAL A 135 3.91 -19.39 5.02
CA VAL A 135 5.23 -18.80 5.20
C VAL A 135 6.32 -19.86 5.10
N GLN A 136 6.14 -21.02 5.73
CA GLN A 136 7.10 -22.14 5.64
C GLN A 136 7.24 -22.71 4.23
N SER A 137 6.16 -22.73 3.43
CA SER A 137 6.19 -23.27 2.07
C SER A 137 7.02 -22.43 1.10
N VAL A 138 7.22 -21.15 1.40
CA VAL A 138 7.96 -20.21 0.54
C VAL A 138 9.29 -19.79 1.16
N GLN A 139 9.62 -20.29 2.36
CA GLN A 139 10.93 -20.09 2.97
C GLN A 139 11.98 -20.84 2.17
N GLY A 140 13.04 -20.12 1.77
CA GLY A 140 14.13 -20.69 0.96
C GLY A 140 13.79 -20.85 -0.52
N THR A 141 12.63 -20.38 -0.98
CA THR A 141 12.31 -20.28 -2.40
C THR A 141 13.15 -19.19 -3.04
N GLY A 142 13.99 -19.60 -3.99
CA GLY A 142 14.59 -18.78 -5.06
C GLY A 142 14.88 -17.31 -4.75
N ASP A 143 14.58 -16.46 -5.73
CA ASP A 143 14.63 -15.01 -5.61
C ASP A 143 13.30 -14.45 -5.08
N ALA A 144 13.26 -13.13 -4.82
CA ALA A 144 12.07 -12.45 -4.29
C ALA A 144 10.84 -12.66 -5.19
N LYS A 145 11.02 -12.62 -6.51
CA LYS A 145 9.94 -12.83 -7.47
C LYS A 145 9.32 -14.22 -7.32
N ALA A 146 10.15 -15.27 -7.28
CA ALA A 146 9.70 -16.64 -7.11
C ALA A 146 8.98 -16.82 -5.77
N GLN A 147 9.56 -16.32 -4.68
CA GLN A 147 8.96 -16.41 -3.34
C GLN A 147 7.58 -15.75 -3.28
N LEU A 148 7.44 -14.53 -3.81
CA LEU A 148 6.18 -13.79 -3.76
C LEU A 148 5.12 -14.42 -4.67
N ASN A 149 5.50 -14.94 -5.84
CA ASN A 149 4.57 -15.68 -6.70
C ASN A 149 4.07 -16.95 -6.03
N ASP A 150 4.97 -17.76 -5.45
CA ASP A 150 4.58 -18.97 -4.74
C ASP A 150 3.68 -18.66 -3.54
N PHE A 151 3.95 -17.56 -2.82
CA PHE A 151 3.12 -17.11 -1.71
C PHE A 151 1.71 -16.77 -2.20
N VAL A 152 1.57 -15.94 -3.23
CA VAL A 152 0.27 -15.56 -3.80
C VAL A 152 -0.45 -16.80 -4.32
N ASP A 153 0.21 -17.66 -5.10
CA ASP A 153 -0.42 -18.88 -5.65
C ASP A 153 -0.92 -19.82 -4.55
N ASN A 154 -0.16 -19.97 -3.46
CA ASN A 154 -0.57 -20.78 -2.31
C ASN A 154 -1.67 -20.09 -1.49
N ALA A 155 -1.62 -18.77 -1.35
CA ALA A 155 -2.63 -17.97 -0.67
C ALA A 155 -3.98 -18.07 -1.39
N LEU A 156 -4.03 -17.83 -2.69
CA LEU A 156 -5.25 -17.91 -3.51
C LEU A 156 -5.89 -19.30 -3.53
N ARG A 157 -5.10 -20.36 -3.31
CA ARG A 157 -5.62 -21.74 -3.13
C ARG A 157 -6.16 -22.01 -1.73
N SER A 158 -5.78 -21.19 -0.75
CA SER A 158 -6.01 -21.43 0.68
C SER A 158 -6.99 -20.43 1.30
N THR A 159 -7.16 -19.24 0.73
CA THR A 159 -8.17 -18.26 1.10
C THR A 159 -9.48 -18.58 0.38
N GLY A 160 -10.59 -18.38 1.08
CA GLY A 160 -11.94 -18.51 0.52
C GLY A 160 -12.73 -17.24 0.87
N GLY A 161 -12.19 -16.09 0.48
CA GLY A 161 -12.73 -14.75 0.77
C GLY A 161 -13.34 -14.08 -0.48
N SER A 162 -13.73 -12.82 -0.34
CA SER A 162 -14.11 -11.97 -1.48
C SER A 162 -13.44 -10.61 -1.29
N ALA A 163 -12.96 -9.99 -2.36
CA ALA A 163 -12.15 -8.77 -2.29
C ALA A 163 -12.95 -7.52 -1.85
N PRO A 164 -12.25 -6.43 -1.47
CA PRO A 164 -12.89 -5.16 -1.18
C PRO A 164 -13.52 -4.51 -2.41
N ASN A 165 -14.69 -3.89 -2.21
CA ASN A 165 -15.44 -3.20 -3.27
C ASN A 165 -14.69 -2.02 -3.94
N SER A 166 -13.53 -1.61 -3.44
CA SER A 166 -12.72 -0.53 -4.01
C SER A 166 -11.98 -0.94 -5.29
N TRP A 167 -11.71 -2.23 -5.49
CA TRP A 167 -10.95 -2.73 -6.66
C TRP A 167 -11.83 -2.91 -7.90
N SER A 168 -13.13 -3.13 -7.73
CA SER A 168 -14.08 -3.32 -8.84
C SER A 168 -14.58 -2.02 -9.51
N GLY A 169 -13.98 -0.86 -9.15
CA GLY A 169 -14.42 0.47 -9.58
C GLY A 169 -13.73 1.07 -10.82
N GLY A 170 -12.72 0.40 -11.38
CA GLY A 170 -11.99 0.88 -12.56
C GLY A 170 -12.61 0.37 -13.86
N GLY A 171 -13.58 1.10 -14.40
CA GLY A 171 -14.19 0.83 -15.72
C GLY A 171 -13.47 1.48 -16.89
#